data_AF-A0A6I6A8R1-F1
#
_entry.id   AF-A0A6I6A8R1-F1
#
_cell.length_a   1.000
_cell.length_b   1.000
_cell.length_c   1.000
_cell.angle_alpha   90.00
_cell.angle_beta   90.00
_cell.angle_gamma   90.00
#
_symmetry.space_group_name_H-M   'P 1'
#
loop_
_entity.id
_entity.type
_entity.pdbx_description
1 polymer ?
#
loop_
_entity_poly.entity_id
_entity_poly.type
_entity_poly.pdbx_seq_one_letter_code
_entity_poly.pdbx_strand_id
1 'polypeptide(L)'
;MESQKPKSTIDFKLTPKAKSTSLLLLRHCILDKMPQNYGSTDLAKAQVLLNAYRYQYYRAITAQPENRRAYTYALNCPPSGFNALPKTKTCKNPKVCPWCFVRLRLVKAYRALLAVPVSAREGYQVVAWGRVTLNDEKLPFLRSNYGPHTWCEALVTVQMVVPFVNENVPQGQPKVQLCHSGIQIIPKDCEISKELNRYCIRPALKGKMFGKVTHDNIIKAMVAVLRLEWMALYRPHNLDAFEGLVNGFKRSQLIRISPYKADTADTAV
;
A
#
# COMPACT_ATOMS: atom_id res chain seq x y z
N MET A 1 -5.44 -3.98 -28.13
CA MET A 1 -4.01 -4.13 -27.79
C MET A 1 -3.69 -5.62 -27.87
N GLU A 2 -3.28 -6.09 -29.05
CA GLU A 2 -2.84 -7.46 -29.23
C GLU A 2 -1.59 -7.77 -28.39
N SER A 3 -1.56 -9.00 -27.92
CA SER A 3 -0.78 -9.54 -26.82
C SER A 3 0.68 -9.83 -27.20
N GLN A 4 1.55 -8.82 -27.26
CA GLN A 4 3.00 -9.07 -27.40
C GLN A 4 3.64 -9.58 -26.11
N LYS A 5 3.20 -10.73 -25.58
CA LYS A 5 3.68 -11.27 -24.31
C LYS A 5 5.22 -11.33 -24.29
N PRO A 6 5.89 -10.79 -23.26
CA PRO A 6 7.35 -10.76 -23.26
C PRO A 6 7.93 -12.18 -23.24
N LYS A 7 8.77 -12.50 -24.23
CA LYS A 7 9.31 -13.85 -24.52
C LYS A 7 10.10 -14.51 -23.37
N SER A 8 10.49 -13.76 -22.33
CA SER A 8 11.34 -14.25 -21.23
C SER A 8 10.68 -14.21 -19.84
N THR A 9 9.35 -14.08 -19.76
CA THR A 9 8.65 -14.10 -18.46
C THR A 9 8.18 -15.49 -18.07
N ILE A 10 8.27 -15.80 -16.78
CA ILE A 10 7.69 -17.01 -16.21
C ILE A 10 6.18 -16.93 -16.29
N ASP A 11 5.54 -17.89 -16.94
CA ASP A 11 4.11 -18.05 -16.78
C ASP A 11 3.77 -18.66 -15.44
N PHE A 12 2.97 -17.93 -14.67
CA PHE A 12 2.38 -18.49 -13.46
C PHE A 12 1.07 -19.15 -13.82
N LYS A 13 0.93 -20.44 -13.47
CA LYS A 13 -0.40 -21.01 -13.27
C LYS A 13 -0.93 -20.45 -11.96
N LEU A 14 -1.87 -19.51 -12.04
CA LEU A 14 -2.46 -18.84 -10.88
C LEU A 14 -3.79 -19.50 -10.54
N THR A 15 -3.92 -20.03 -9.34
CA THR A 15 -5.22 -20.42 -8.77
C THR A 15 -5.50 -19.61 -7.50
N PRO A 16 -6.71 -19.03 -7.33
CA PRO A 16 -7.05 -18.29 -6.12
C PRO A 16 -6.87 -19.13 -4.86
N LYS A 17 -6.30 -18.55 -3.80
CA LYS A 17 -6.23 -19.20 -2.48
C LYS A 17 -7.55 -18.98 -1.73
N ALA A 18 -8.21 -20.06 -1.34
CA ALA A 18 -9.40 -20.00 -0.50
C ALA A 18 -9.09 -19.25 0.82
N LYS A 19 -10.06 -18.42 1.28
CA LYS A 19 -9.98 -17.65 2.54
C LYS A 19 -8.67 -16.85 2.74
N SER A 20 -8.08 -16.32 1.67
CA SER A 20 -6.82 -15.60 1.74
C SER A 20 -7.01 -14.11 2.06
N THR A 21 -6.52 -13.66 3.23
CA THR A 21 -6.41 -12.21 3.55
C THR A 21 -5.63 -11.44 2.48
N SER A 22 -4.60 -12.04 1.89
CA SER A 22 -3.85 -11.42 0.80
C SER A 22 -4.70 -11.24 -0.45
N LEU A 23 -5.57 -12.19 -0.79
CA LEU A 23 -6.47 -12.06 -1.94
C LEU A 23 -7.55 -10.99 -1.67
N LEU A 24 -8.14 -10.98 -0.47
CA LEU A 24 -9.11 -9.97 -0.06
C LEU A 24 -8.54 -8.55 -0.18
N LEU A 25 -7.34 -8.32 0.36
CA LEU A 25 -6.68 -7.02 0.31
C LEU A 25 -6.22 -6.67 -1.11
N LEU A 26 -5.75 -7.64 -1.90
CA LEU A 26 -5.41 -7.44 -3.31
C LEU A 26 -6.65 -7.00 -4.10
N ARG A 27 -7.80 -7.68 -3.92
CA ARG A 27 -9.06 -7.34 -4.57
C ARG A 27 -9.45 -5.90 -4.29
N HIS A 28 -9.67 -5.56 -3.02
CA HIS A 28 -10.26 -4.26 -2.68
C HIS A 28 -9.30 -3.08 -2.80
N CYS A 29 -8.02 -3.26 -2.47
CA CYS A 29 -7.06 -2.15 -2.47
C CYS A 29 -6.37 -1.93 -3.83
N ILE A 30 -6.43 -2.91 -4.75
CA ILE A 30 -5.69 -2.85 -6.01
C ILE A 30 -6.60 -3.18 -7.21
N LEU A 31 -7.21 -4.37 -7.26
CA LEU A 31 -7.91 -4.83 -8.47
C LEU A 31 -9.26 -4.13 -8.71
N ASP A 32 -9.99 -3.79 -7.65
CA ASP A 32 -11.25 -3.04 -7.74
C ASP A 32 -11.05 -1.59 -8.21
N LYS A 33 -9.80 -1.11 -8.20
CA LYS A 33 -9.43 0.21 -8.73
C LYS A 33 -9.01 0.17 -10.20
N MET A 34 -8.83 -1.02 -10.77
CA MET A 34 -8.60 -1.14 -12.20
C MET A 34 -9.90 -0.88 -12.96
N PRO A 35 -9.85 -0.12 -14.07
CA PRO A 35 -10.99 0.03 -14.98
C PRO A 35 -11.63 -1.32 -15.36
N GLN A 36 -12.96 -1.31 -15.52
CA GLN A 36 -13.75 -2.55 -15.73
C GLN A 36 -13.37 -3.31 -17.01
N ASN A 37 -12.83 -2.62 -18.01
CA ASN A 37 -12.37 -3.22 -19.27
C ASN A 37 -11.11 -4.09 -19.13
N TYR A 38 -10.44 -4.13 -17.97
CA TYR A 38 -9.27 -4.97 -17.72
C TYR A 38 -9.60 -6.38 -17.18
N GLY A 39 -10.87 -6.78 -17.22
CA GLY A 39 -11.32 -8.13 -16.90
C GLY A 39 -12.37 -8.18 -15.78
N SER A 40 -13.21 -9.21 -15.82
CA SER A 40 -14.35 -9.39 -14.90
C SER A 40 -14.01 -10.15 -13.62
N THR A 41 -12.87 -10.84 -13.56
CA THR A 41 -12.46 -11.66 -12.39
C THR A 41 -11.15 -11.19 -11.78
N ASP A 42 -10.92 -11.48 -10.50
CA ASP A 42 -9.65 -11.20 -9.82
C ASP A 42 -8.44 -11.78 -10.58
N LEU A 43 -8.61 -12.99 -11.10
CA LEU A 43 -7.56 -13.69 -11.85
C LEU A 43 -7.22 -12.93 -13.14
N ALA A 44 -8.23 -12.56 -13.93
CA ALA A 44 -8.04 -11.83 -15.19
C ALA A 44 -7.38 -10.47 -14.93
N LYS A 45 -7.89 -9.70 -13.95
CA LYS A 45 -7.31 -8.41 -13.56
C LYS A 45 -5.86 -8.55 -13.07
N ALA A 46 -5.58 -9.56 -12.25
CA ALA A 46 -4.22 -9.82 -11.77
C ALA A 46 -3.25 -10.19 -12.91
N GLN A 47 -3.70 -10.93 -13.91
CA GLN A 47 -2.91 -11.25 -15.10
C GLN A 47 -2.62 -10.00 -15.95
N VAL A 48 -3.62 -9.15 -16.18
CA VAL A 48 -3.44 -7.88 -16.90
C VAL A 48 -2.42 -6.99 -16.16
N LEU A 49 -2.60 -6.82 -14.85
CA LEU A 49 -1.69 -6.03 -14.03
C LEU A 49 -0.27 -6.61 -14.00
N LEU A 50 -0.14 -7.93 -13.97
CA LEU A 50 1.15 -8.63 -14.05
C LEU A 50 1.85 -8.38 -15.38
N ASN A 51 1.11 -8.41 -16.49
CA ASN A 51 1.69 -8.11 -17.80
C ASN A 51 2.15 -6.66 -17.88
N ALA A 52 1.33 -5.69 -17.45
CA ALA A 52 1.70 -4.28 -17.42
C ALA A 52 2.97 -4.03 -16.58
N TYR A 53 3.01 -4.58 -15.35
CA TYR A 53 4.18 -4.58 -14.48
C TYR A 53 5.42 -5.13 -15.19
N ARG A 54 5.29 -6.26 -15.88
CA ARG A 54 6.41 -6.89 -16.60
C ARG A 54 6.96 -6.00 -17.71
N TYR A 55 6.10 -5.46 -18.57
CA TYR A 55 6.55 -4.57 -19.64
C TYR A 55 7.31 -3.36 -19.11
N GLN A 56 6.88 -2.78 -18.00
CA GLN A 56 7.58 -1.63 -17.44
C GLN A 56 8.99 -1.99 -16.97
N TYR A 57 9.16 -3.15 -16.35
CA TYR A 57 10.50 -3.67 -16.03
C TYR A 57 11.32 -3.99 -17.28
N TYR A 58 10.73 -4.48 -18.37
CA TYR A 58 11.47 -4.66 -19.63
C TYR A 58 11.96 -3.34 -20.20
N ARG A 59 11.11 -2.30 -20.20
CA ARG A 59 11.52 -0.95 -20.60
C ARG A 59 12.67 -0.45 -19.74
N ALA A 60 12.60 -0.64 -18.42
CA ALA A 60 13.68 -0.28 -17.51
C ALA A 60 14.97 -1.10 -17.76
N ILE A 61 14.87 -2.38 -18.12
CA ILE A 61 16.04 -3.19 -18.53
C ILE A 61 16.65 -2.65 -19.82
N THR A 62 15.83 -2.25 -20.79
CA THR A 62 16.33 -1.67 -22.05
C THR A 62 17.00 -0.32 -21.80
N ALA A 63 16.44 0.52 -20.93
CA ALA A 63 17.01 1.82 -20.58
C ALA A 63 18.27 1.72 -19.71
N GLN A 64 18.33 0.74 -18.81
CA GLN A 64 19.42 0.52 -17.84
C GLN A 64 19.89 -0.96 -17.84
N PRO A 65 20.61 -1.41 -18.89
CA PRO A 65 21.02 -2.80 -19.04
C PRO A 65 21.90 -3.33 -17.91
N GLU A 66 22.65 -2.47 -17.23
CA GLU A 66 23.47 -2.81 -16.07
C GLU A 66 22.64 -3.33 -14.89
N ASN A 67 21.38 -2.89 -14.76
CA ASN A 67 20.46 -3.32 -13.71
C ASN A 67 19.64 -4.58 -14.09
N ARG A 68 19.91 -5.18 -15.27
CA ARG A 68 19.12 -6.29 -15.83
C ARG A 68 18.87 -7.42 -14.84
N ARG A 69 19.88 -7.84 -14.07
CA ARG A 69 19.77 -8.98 -13.14
C ARG A 69 18.78 -8.69 -12.01
N ALA A 70 18.82 -7.48 -11.44
CA ALA A 70 17.93 -7.06 -10.37
C ALA A 70 16.48 -6.94 -10.88
N TYR A 71 16.30 -6.37 -12.07
CA TYR A 71 15.00 -6.21 -12.72
C TYR A 71 14.39 -7.56 -13.15
N THR A 72 15.17 -8.47 -13.71
CA THR A 72 14.70 -9.82 -14.06
C THR A 72 14.21 -10.59 -12.84
N TYR A 73 14.89 -10.45 -11.70
CA TYR A 73 14.41 -11.05 -10.45
C TYR A 73 13.05 -10.48 -9.99
N ALA A 74 12.80 -9.19 -10.25
CA ALA A 74 11.51 -8.56 -9.95
C ALA A 74 10.36 -9.07 -10.82
N LEU A 75 10.61 -9.39 -12.10
CA LEU A 75 9.60 -9.94 -13.05
C LEU A 75 8.97 -11.25 -12.57
N ASN A 76 9.70 -12.00 -11.75
CA ASN A 76 9.33 -13.33 -11.26
C ASN A 76 8.54 -13.30 -9.95
N CYS A 77 8.17 -12.12 -9.44
CA CYS A 77 7.34 -12.04 -8.25
C CYS A 77 5.87 -12.40 -8.59
N PRO A 78 5.29 -13.46 -8.01
CA PRO A 78 3.92 -13.85 -8.31
C PRO A 78 2.91 -12.89 -7.67
N PRO A 79 1.68 -12.79 -8.21
CA PRO A 79 0.56 -12.14 -7.54
C PRO A 79 0.30 -12.68 -6.13
N SER A 80 -0.03 -11.79 -5.19
CA SER A 80 -0.37 -12.15 -3.81
C SER A 80 -1.77 -12.76 -3.73
N GLY A 81 -2.00 -13.72 -2.82
CA GLY A 81 -3.33 -14.34 -2.69
C GLY A 81 -3.66 -15.43 -3.72
N PHE A 82 -2.73 -15.76 -4.61
CA PHE A 82 -2.82 -16.89 -5.54
C PHE A 82 -1.79 -17.97 -5.17
N ASN A 83 -2.10 -19.22 -5.50
CA ASN A 83 -1.12 -20.29 -5.57
C ASN A 83 -0.30 -20.09 -6.85
N ALA A 84 1.01 -20.02 -6.68
CA ALA A 84 1.99 -19.98 -7.74
C ALA A 84 3.28 -20.57 -7.16
N LEU A 85 3.97 -21.42 -7.92
CA LEU A 85 5.33 -21.84 -7.59
C LEU A 85 6.28 -20.81 -8.21
N PRO A 86 6.91 -19.91 -7.43
CA PRO A 86 7.80 -18.93 -8.02
C PRO A 86 9.14 -19.61 -8.33
N LYS A 87 9.70 -19.39 -9.53
CA LYS A 87 11.05 -19.92 -9.84
C LYS A 87 12.16 -19.18 -9.09
N THR A 88 11.86 -18.00 -8.54
CA THR A 88 12.79 -17.23 -7.70
C THR A 88 12.11 -16.82 -6.39
N LYS A 89 12.90 -16.42 -5.40
CA LYS A 89 12.37 -15.77 -4.20
C LYS A 89 11.56 -14.51 -4.58
N THR A 90 10.63 -14.10 -3.72
CA THR A 90 9.84 -12.88 -3.94
C THR A 90 10.73 -11.64 -3.97
N CYS A 91 10.40 -10.65 -4.81
CA CYS A 91 11.26 -9.49 -5.03
C CYS A 91 11.40 -8.57 -3.82
N LYS A 92 10.45 -8.64 -2.88
CA LYS A 92 10.35 -7.81 -1.67
C LYS A 92 10.44 -6.29 -1.95
N ASN A 93 10.06 -5.83 -3.16
CA ASN A 93 10.04 -4.42 -3.51
C ASN A 93 8.61 -3.86 -3.36
N PRO A 94 8.18 -3.36 -2.20
CA PRO A 94 6.79 -2.99 -2.02
C PRO A 94 6.39 -1.71 -2.76
N LYS A 95 7.33 -0.92 -3.30
CA LYS A 95 7.07 0.41 -3.90
C LYS A 95 6.41 0.28 -5.27
N VAL A 96 7.00 -0.55 -6.13
CA VAL A 96 6.56 -0.71 -7.52
C VAL A 96 6.07 -2.13 -7.82
N CYS A 97 5.83 -2.95 -6.80
CA CYS A 97 5.29 -4.30 -6.96
C CYS A 97 3.98 -4.39 -6.17
N PRO A 98 2.82 -4.55 -6.84
CA PRO A 98 1.52 -4.57 -6.16
C PRO A 98 1.43 -5.78 -5.23
N TRP A 99 2.11 -6.87 -5.58
CA TRP A 99 2.13 -8.10 -4.82
C TRP A 99 2.92 -7.96 -3.52
N CYS A 100 4.09 -7.31 -3.58
CA CYS A 100 4.88 -7.04 -2.38
C CYS A 100 4.25 -5.93 -1.53
N PHE A 101 3.51 -5.00 -2.14
CA PHE A 101 2.70 -4.04 -1.40
C PHE A 101 1.69 -4.74 -0.50
N VAL A 102 0.92 -5.68 -1.05
CA VAL A 102 -0.04 -6.50 -0.28
C VAL A 102 0.68 -7.29 0.82
N ARG A 103 1.70 -8.08 0.44
CA ARG A 103 2.39 -9.00 1.38
C ARG A 103 3.10 -8.29 2.53
N LEU A 104 3.80 -7.19 2.22
CA LEU A 104 4.72 -6.57 3.17
C LEU A 104 4.12 -5.38 3.89
N ARG A 105 3.04 -4.78 3.37
CA ARG A 105 2.39 -3.61 3.97
C ARG A 105 0.93 -3.88 4.32
N LEU A 106 0.08 -4.18 3.35
CA LEU A 106 -1.37 -4.27 3.59
C LEU A 106 -1.72 -5.36 4.60
N VAL A 107 -1.15 -6.56 4.47
CA VAL A 107 -1.43 -7.67 5.40
C VAL A 107 -0.98 -7.33 6.82
N LYS A 108 0.17 -6.66 6.98
CA LYS A 108 0.67 -6.25 8.31
C LYS A 108 -0.21 -5.18 8.94
N ALA A 109 -0.57 -4.16 8.16
CA ALA A 109 -1.48 -3.10 8.58
C ALA A 109 -2.83 -3.66 9.04
N TYR A 110 -3.44 -4.51 8.20
CA TYR A 110 -4.72 -5.13 8.47
C TYR A 110 -4.69 -5.99 9.74
N ARG A 111 -3.66 -6.82 9.91
CA ARG A 111 -3.51 -7.65 11.11
C ARG A 111 -3.33 -6.82 12.38
N ALA A 112 -2.55 -5.74 12.32
CA ALA A 112 -2.36 -4.87 13.46
C ALA A 112 -3.66 -4.18 13.90
N LEU A 113 -4.45 -3.69 12.94
CA LEU A 113 -5.75 -3.06 13.23
C LEU A 113 -6.76 -4.08 13.80
N LEU A 114 -6.74 -5.33 13.30
CA LEU A 114 -7.60 -6.39 13.84
C LEU A 114 -7.15 -6.96 15.18
N ALA A 115 -5.90 -6.74 15.58
CA ALA A 115 -5.38 -7.26 16.83
C ALA A 115 -6.03 -6.64 18.07
N VAL A 116 -6.70 -5.48 17.92
CA VAL A 116 -7.50 -4.89 19.00
C VAL A 116 -8.65 -5.85 19.36
N PRO A 117 -8.76 -6.34 20.60
CA PRO A 117 -9.84 -7.23 21.03
C PRO A 117 -11.23 -6.59 20.86
N VAL A 118 -12.27 -7.39 20.68
CA VAL A 118 -13.65 -6.86 20.49
C VAL A 118 -14.10 -6.02 21.69
N SER A 119 -13.76 -6.42 22.91
CA SER A 119 -14.04 -5.68 24.15
C SER A 119 -13.40 -4.28 24.13
N ALA A 120 -12.14 -4.17 23.73
CA ALA A 120 -11.42 -2.89 23.65
C ALA A 120 -11.90 -1.99 22.50
N ARG A 121 -12.73 -2.48 21.57
CA ARG A 121 -13.27 -1.67 20.45
C ARG A 121 -14.50 -0.85 20.84
N GLU A 122 -15.10 -1.14 21.99
CA GLU A 122 -16.26 -0.39 22.46
C GLU A 122 -15.88 1.07 22.73
N GLY A 123 -16.67 2.01 22.22
CA GLY A 123 -16.32 3.45 22.28
C GLY A 123 -15.30 3.92 21.23
N TYR A 124 -14.73 3.04 20.41
CA TYR A 124 -13.73 3.39 19.39
C TYR A 124 -14.29 3.41 17.96
N GLN A 125 -13.55 4.07 17.07
CA GLN A 125 -13.85 4.19 15.64
C GLN A 125 -12.59 4.09 14.76
N VAL A 126 -12.78 3.75 13.49
CA VAL A 126 -11.73 3.70 12.48
C VAL A 126 -11.62 5.04 11.77
N VAL A 127 -10.41 5.57 11.71
CA VAL A 127 -10.06 6.78 10.96
C VAL A 127 -8.95 6.46 9.98
N ALA A 128 -9.01 7.05 8.80
CA ALA A 128 -7.89 7.08 7.87
C ALA A 128 -7.53 8.51 7.51
N TRP A 129 -6.24 8.79 7.30
CA TRP A 129 -5.76 10.10 6.88
C TRP A 129 -4.64 10.00 5.85
N GLY A 130 -4.40 11.09 5.14
CA GLY A 130 -3.29 11.16 4.20
C GLY A 130 -2.85 12.57 3.85
N ARG A 131 -1.64 12.67 3.31
CA ARG A 131 -1.09 13.86 2.66
C ARG A 131 -0.12 13.45 1.57
N VAL A 132 -0.11 14.19 0.47
CA VAL A 132 0.98 14.10 -0.51
C VAL A 132 2.19 14.81 0.07
N THR A 133 3.33 14.12 0.13
CA THR A 133 4.57 14.70 0.68
C THR A 133 5.48 15.14 -0.46
N LEU A 134 6.14 16.29 -0.28
CA LEU A 134 7.26 16.68 -1.13
C LEU A 134 8.44 15.76 -0.83
N ASN A 135 9.31 15.54 -1.83
CA ASN A 135 10.45 14.63 -1.73
C ASN A 135 11.47 15.15 -0.71
N ASP A 136 11.26 14.84 0.56
CA ASP A 136 12.27 15.02 1.60
C ASP A 136 13.22 13.82 1.60
N GLU A 137 14.49 14.05 1.98
CA GLU A 137 15.50 12.99 2.15
C GLU A 137 15.07 11.95 3.21
N LYS A 138 14.15 12.32 4.10
CA LYS A 138 13.67 11.50 5.22
C LYS A 138 12.21 11.06 5.00
N LEU A 139 11.91 9.82 5.39
CA LEU A 139 10.53 9.33 5.35
C LEU A 139 9.63 10.12 6.33
N PRO A 140 8.42 10.51 5.92
CA PRO A 140 7.56 11.44 6.65
C PRO A 140 6.82 10.84 7.86
N PHE A 141 7.36 9.79 8.49
CA PHE A 141 6.71 9.14 9.61
C PHE A 141 6.71 9.99 10.87
N LEU A 142 5.53 10.19 11.45
CA LEU A 142 5.36 10.81 12.75
C LEU A 142 5.75 9.82 13.85
N ARG A 143 6.34 10.33 14.95
CA ARG A 143 6.87 9.49 16.03
C ARG A 143 5.75 8.79 16.78
N SER A 144 6.04 7.64 17.39
CA SER A 144 5.06 6.90 18.19
C SER A 144 4.79 7.54 19.54
N ASN A 145 5.80 8.15 20.15
CA ASN A 145 5.73 8.85 21.44
C ASN A 145 5.35 10.33 21.32
N TYR A 146 5.31 10.86 20.11
CA TYR A 146 4.93 12.23 19.82
C TYR A 146 4.41 12.31 18.38
N GLY A 147 3.15 11.89 18.22
CA GLY A 147 2.49 11.75 16.93
C GLY A 147 1.03 11.34 17.07
N PRO A 148 0.35 11.03 15.95
CA PRO A 148 -1.09 10.77 15.93
C PRO A 148 -1.54 9.67 16.88
N HIS A 149 -0.66 8.72 17.18
CA HIS A 149 -0.95 7.67 18.16
C HIS A 149 -1.22 8.25 19.55
N THR A 150 -0.34 9.14 20.02
CA THR A 150 -0.48 9.81 21.33
C THR A 150 -1.51 10.92 21.27
N TRP A 151 -1.49 11.75 20.22
CA TRP A 151 -2.38 12.91 20.09
C TRP A 151 -3.86 12.53 20.05
N CYS A 152 -4.18 11.37 19.45
CA CYS A 152 -5.55 10.89 19.30
C CYS A 152 -5.87 9.72 20.23
N GLU A 153 -5.01 9.45 21.24
CA GLU A 153 -5.17 8.34 22.18
C GLU A 153 -5.53 7.01 21.48
N ALA A 154 -4.86 6.76 20.37
CA ALA A 154 -5.24 5.69 19.47
C ALA A 154 -4.80 4.33 20.02
N LEU A 155 -5.70 3.33 20.04
CA LEU A 155 -5.34 1.95 20.38
C LEU A 155 -4.29 1.38 19.43
N VAL A 156 -4.43 1.68 18.14
CA VAL A 156 -3.49 1.26 17.09
C VAL A 156 -3.31 2.43 16.14
N THR A 157 -2.07 2.61 15.68
CA THR A 157 -1.78 3.54 14.59
C THR A 157 -0.86 2.88 13.57
N VAL A 158 -1.34 2.78 12.34
CA VAL A 158 -0.54 2.35 11.19
C VAL A 158 -0.23 3.58 10.35
N GLN A 159 1.06 3.82 10.09
CA GLN A 159 1.53 4.83 9.15
C GLN A 159 2.22 4.13 7.97
N MET A 160 1.99 4.61 6.76
CA MET A 160 2.53 4.05 5.52
C MET A 160 2.98 5.16 4.60
N VAL A 161 4.03 4.88 3.82
CA VAL A 161 4.47 5.73 2.73
C VAL A 161 4.18 5.01 1.43
N VAL A 162 3.12 5.40 0.74
CA VAL A 162 2.65 4.76 -0.50
C VAL A 162 3.00 5.61 -1.71
N PRO A 163 3.30 5.00 -2.86
CA PRO A 163 3.36 5.76 -4.10
C PRO A 163 1.98 6.33 -4.44
N PHE A 164 1.97 7.49 -5.07
CA PHE A 164 0.79 8.22 -5.51
C PHE A 164 1.08 8.80 -6.90
N VAL A 165 0.18 8.61 -7.86
CA VAL A 165 0.29 9.21 -9.18
C VAL A 165 -0.58 10.45 -9.20
N ASN A 166 0.03 11.64 -9.34
CA ASN A 166 -0.71 12.86 -9.56
C ASN A 166 -0.94 13.04 -11.06
N GLU A 167 -2.16 12.76 -11.51
CA GLU A 167 -2.57 12.94 -12.92
C GLU A 167 -3.00 14.39 -13.23
N ASN A 168 -3.27 15.21 -12.20
CA ASN A 168 -3.80 16.58 -12.35
C ASN A 168 -2.67 17.63 -12.47
N VAL A 169 -1.59 17.32 -13.18
CA VAL A 169 -0.50 18.28 -13.40
C VAL A 169 -0.86 19.12 -14.64
N PRO A 170 -1.17 20.42 -14.50
CA PRO A 170 -1.44 21.27 -15.66
C PRO A 170 -0.18 21.32 -16.50
N GLN A 171 -0.22 20.78 -17.72
CA GLN A 171 0.87 20.79 -18.71
C GLN A 171 2.05 19.81 -18.48
N GLY A 172 1.91 18.77 -17.65
CA GLY A 172 3.03 17.85 -17.35
C GLY A 172 2.69 16.36 -17.46
N GLN A 173 3.73 15.53 -17.66
CA GLN A 173 3.64 14.08 -17.47
C GLN A 173 3.18 13.75 -16.03
N PRO A 174 2.43 12.65 -15.80
CA PRO A 174 1.98 12.27 -14.47
C PRO A 174 3.14 12.22 -13.47
N LYS A 175 3.06 13.03 -12.40
CA LYS A 175 4.12 13.07 -11.40
C LYS A 175 3.86 12.01 -10.35
N VAL A 176 4.74 11.01 -10.30
CA VAL A 176 4.69 10.01 -9.24
C VAL A 176 5.37 10.59 -7.99
N GLN A 177 4.61 10.67 -6.92
CA GLN A 177 5.02 11.19 -5.62
C GLN A 177 4.83 10.13 -4.55
N LEU A 178 5.30 10.42 -3.34
CA LEU A 178 4.97 9.63 -2.17
C LEU A 178 3.84 10.31 -1.40
N CYS A 179 2.88 9.50 -0.94
CA CYS A 179 1.83 9.89 -0.03
C CYS A 179 2.14 9.28 1.33
N HIS A 180 2.10 10.12 2.37
CA HIS A 180 2.08 9.67 3.74
C HIS A 180 0.63 9.43 4.15
N SER A 181 0.31 8.19 4.49
CA SER A 181 -1.03 7.77 4.88
C SER A 181 -1.00 7.13 6.26
N GLY A 182 -2.10 7.24 6.97
CA GLY A 182 -2.27 6.52 8.22
C GLY A 182 -3.69 6.05 8.45
N ILE A 183 -3.80 5.04 9.29
CA ILE A 183 -5.06 4.42 9.72
C ILE A 183 -4.96 4.22 11.22
N GLN A 184 -5.97 4.65 11.95
CA GLN A 184 -6.01 4.63 13.40
C GLN A 184 -7.32 4.04 13.90
N ILE A 185 -7.26 3.43 15.08
CA ILE A 185 -8.43 3.13 15.90
C ILE A 185 -8.38 4.11 17.07
N ILE A 186 -9.34 5.03 17.15
CA ILE A 186 -9.34 6.16 18.09
C ILE A 186 -10.68 6.23 18.84
N PRO A 187 -10.74 6.88 20.01
CA PRO A 187 -12.00 7.14 20.71
C PRO A 187 -13.00 7.90 19.82
N LYS A 188 -14.30 7.66 20.00
CA LYS A 188 -15.36 8.29 19.18
C LYS A 188 -15.48 9.80 19.37
N ASP A 189 -15.14 10.28 20.56
CA ASP A 189 -15.13 11.67 21.00
C ASP A 189 -13.85 12.43 20.61
N CYS A 190 -12.83 11.76 20.09
CA CYS A 190 -11.61 12.39 19.63
C CYS A 190 -11.87 13.37 18.46
N GLU A 191 -11.50 14.65 18.65
CA GLU A 191 -11.57 15.71 17.63
C GLU A 191 -10.46 15.58 16.57
N ILE A 192 -10.55 14.55 15.73
CA ILE A 192 -9.48 14.17 14.80
C ILE A 192 -9.02 15.32 13.87
N SER A 193 -9.93 16.17 13.40
CA SER A 193 -9.60 17.29 12.53
C SER A 193 -8.70 18.31 13.22
N LYS A 194 -8.86 18.52 14.53
CA LYS A 194 -8.00 19.40 15.32
C LYS A 194 -6.63 18.76 15.53
N GLU A 195 -6.63 17.48 15.88
CA GLU A 195 -5.41 16.72 16.17
C GLU A 195 -4.49 16.55 14.95
N LEU A 196 -5.07 16.30 13.78
CA LEU A 196 -4.33 16.09 12.53
C LEU A 196 -3.92 17.38 11.82
N ASN A 197 -4.41 18.54 12.28
CA ASN A 197 -4.09 19.87 11.72
C ASN A 197 -3.37 20.80 12.72
N ARG A 198 -2.75 20.23 13.77
CA ARG A 198 -1.88 21.00 14.69
C ARG A 198 -0.79 21.74 13.89
N TYR A 199 -0.39 22.94 14.34
CA TYR A 199 0.55 23.84 13.62
C TYR A 199 1.88 23.17 13.22
N CYS A 200 2.34 22.19 13.99
CA CYS A 200 3.55 21.42 13.73
C CYS A 200 3.42 20.39 12.59
N ILE A 201 2.22 20.15 12.08
CA ILE A 201 1.94 19.18 11.01
C ILE A 201 1.83 19.92 9.67
N ARG A 202 2.94 19.98 8.94
CA ARG A 202 2.99 20.55 7.59
C ARG A 202 3.46 19.50 6.57
N PRO A 203 2.79 19.35 5.41
CA PRO A 203 1.44 19.86 5.13
C PRO A 203 0.39 19.16 6.01
N ALA A 204 -0.76 19.83 6.12
CA ALA A 204 -1.94 19.39 6.86
C ALA A 204 -2.40 17.98 6.42
N LEU A 205 -2.84 17.17 7.39
CA LEU A 205 -3.34 15.83 7.13
C LEU A 205 -4.86 15.86 6.89
N LYS A 206 -5.31 15.20 5.83
CA LYS A 206 -6.75 15.10 5.51
C LYS A 206 -7.28 13.78 6.07
N GLY A 207 -8.18 13.85 7.04
CA GLY A 207 -8.80 12.69 7.70
C GLY A 207 -10.19 12.35 7.15
N LYS A 208 -10.58 11.07 7.27
CA LYS A 208 -11.92 10.56 7.04
C LYS A 208 -12.26 9.50 8.09
N MET A 209 -13.49 9.59 8.62
CA MET A 209 -14.02 8.65 9.62
C MET A 209 -14.84 7.54 8.95
N PHE A 210 -14.79 6.34 9.52
CA PHE A 210 -15.49 5.15 9.03
C PHE A 210 -16.39 4.50 10.08
N GLY A 211 -16.49 5.06 11.29
CA GLY A 211 -17.36 4.55 12.36
C GLY A 211 -16.76 3.33 13.07
N LYS A 212 -17.62 2.39 13.52
CA LYS A 212 -17.24 1.25 14.37
C LYS A 212 -16.07 0.43 13.83
N VAL A 213 -15.28 -0.17 14.73
CA VAL A 213 -14.13 -1.02 14.39
C VAL A 213 -14.58 -2.41 13.91
N THR A 214 -14.89 -2.50 12.62
CA THR A 214 -15.28 -3.74 11.93
C THR A 214 -14.29 -4.09 10.82
N HIS A 215 -14.30 -5.37 10.39
CA HIS A 215 -13.51 -5.81 9.24
C HIS A 215 -13.77 -4.96 7.99
N ASP A 216 -15.03 -4.68 7.70
CA ASP A 216 -15.45 -3.87 6.56
C ASP A 216 -14.96 -2.42 6.65
N ASN A 217 -15.11 -1.78 7.81
CA ASN A 217 -14.66 -0.40 8.00
C ASN A 217 -13.14 -0.26 7.94
N ILE A 218 -12.39 -1.26 8.42
CA ILE A 218 -10.92 -1.32 8.25
C ILE A 218 -10.56 -1.40 6.76
N ILE A 219 -11.23 -2.25 5.99
CA ILE A 219 -10.97 -2.37 4.55
C ILE A 219 -11.33 -1.06 3.83
N LYS A 220 -12.50 -0.47 4.14
CA LYS A 220 -12.92 0.84 3.59
C LYS A 220 -11.90 1.93 3.89
N ALA A 221 -11.36 1.97 5.12
CA ALA A 221 -10.30 2.89 5.52
C ALA A 221 -9.02 2.68 4.70
N MET A 222 -8.55 1.44 4.55
CA MET A 222 -7.39 1.10 3.70
C MET A 222 -7.61 1.53 2.25
N VAL A 223 -8.79 1.25 1.68
CA VAL A 223 -9.16 1.62 0.32
C VAL A 223 -9.25 3.13 0.12
N ALA A 224 -9.52 3.91 1.17
CA ALA A 224 -9.62 5.36 1.06
C ALA A 224 -8.24 6.03 0.91
N VAL A 225 -7.21 5.54 1.61
CA VAL A 225 -5.90 6.23 1.70
C VAL A 225 -4.79 5.52 0.92
N LEU A 226 -4.97 4.26 0.52
CA LEU A 226 -3.95 3.47 -0.18
C LEU A 226 -4.23 3.36 -1.68
N ARG A 227 -4.93 4.35 -2.24
CA ARG A 227 -5.29 4.38 -3.66
C ARG A 227 -4.06 4.67 -4.49
N LEU A 228 -3.55 3.64 -5.13
CA LEU A 228 -2.55 3.75 -6.17
C LEU A 228 -3.12 3.16 -7.46
N GLU A 229 -3.16 3.97 -8.50
CA GLU A 229 -3.47 3.52 -9.85
C GLU A 229 -2.27 2.81 -10.45
N TRP A 230 -2.07 1.56 -10.03
CA TRP A 230 -0.92 0.76 -10.46
C TRP A 230 -0.79 0.66 -11.98
N MET A 231 -1.91 0.61 -12.70
CA MET A 231 -1.91 0.61 -14.16
C MET A 231 -1.33 1.90 -14.75
N ALA A 232 -1.60 3.06 -14.14
CA ALA A 232 -1.03 4.34 -14.57
C ALA A 232 0.49 4.31 -14.40
N LEU A 233 1.00 3.82 -13.27
CA LEU A 233 2.45 3.67 -13.02
C LEU A 233 3.16 2.79 -14.08
N TYR A 234 2.47 1.80 -14.66
CA TYR A 234 3.03 0.88 -15.66
C TYR A 234 2.77 1.28 -17.11
N ARG A 235 2.27 2.49 -17.37
CA ARG A 235 2.16 3.03 -18.73
C ARG A 235 3.56 3.31 -19.30
N PRO A 236 3.76 3.15 -20.62
CA PRO A 236 5.08 3.34 -21.25
C PRO A 236 5.74 4.68 -20.94
N HIS A 237 4.96 5.78 -20.95
CA HIS A 237 5.46 7.14 -20.73
C HIS A 237 5.81 7.45 -19.27
N ASN A 238 5.51 6.55 -18.32
CA ASN A 238 5.83 6.73 -16.90
C ASN A 238 7.11 5.97 -16.50
N LEU A 239 8.04 5.76 -17.44
CA LEU A 239 9.28 5.02 -17.18
C LEU A 239 10.13 5.72 -16.11
N ASP A 240 10.41 7.01 -16.28
CA ASP A 240 11.24 7.80 -15.35
C ASP A 240 10.69 7.77 -13.93
N ALA A 241 9.35 7.87 -13.82
CA ALA A 241 8.67 7.88 -12.54
C ALA A 241 8.69 6.49 -11.86
N PHE A 242 8.57 5.42 -12.66
CA PHE A 242 8.77 4.06 -12.21
C PHE A 242 10.21 3.82 -11.72
N GLU A 243 11.22 4.23 -12.49
CA GLU A 243 12.63 4.10 -12.14
C GLU A 243 12.99 4.91 -10.89
N GLY A 244 12.46 6.12 -10.76
CA GLY A 244 12.61 6.96 -9.58
C GLY A 244 12.09 6.26 -8.31
N LEU A 245 10.94 5.57 -8.37
CA LEU A 245 10.43 4.79 -7.24
C LEU A 245 11.24 3.51 -6.96
N VAL A 246 11.72 2.83 -8.01
CA VAL A 246 12.56 1.64 -7.86
C VAL A 246 13.85 1.98 -7.10
N ASN A 247 14.46 3.10 -7.49
CA ASN A 247 15.76 3.54 -6.97
C ASN A 247 15.68 4.36 -5.68
N GLY A 248 14.55 5.03 -5.42
CA GLY A 248 14.37 5.86 -4.22
C GLY A 248 14.35 5.04 -2.92
N PHE A 249 14.84 5.59 -1.81
CA PHE A 249 14.73 5.04 -0.44
C PHE A 249 15.13 3.55 -0.31
N LYS A 250 16.31 3.17 -0.79
CA LYS A 250 16.81 1.78 -0.69
C LYS A 250 16.87 1.34 0.78
N ARG A 251 16.37 0.14 1.08
CA ARG A 251 16.34 -0.50 2.42
C ARG A 251 15.44 0.17 3.48
N SER A 252 14.79 1.30 3.18
CA SER A 252 13.91 1.97 4.16
C SER A 252 12.59 1.21 4.39
N GLN A 253 12.15 1.13 5.64
CA GLN A 253 10.87 0.51 6.01
C GLN A 253 9.71 1.48 5.71
N LEU A 254 8.82 1.13 4.78
CA LEU A 254 7.71 2.00 4.33
C LEU A 254 6.40 1.80 5.10
N ILE A 255 6.49 1.26 6.31
CA ILE A 255 5.37 1.07 7.22
C ILE A 255 5.85 1.18 8.67
N ARG A 256 5.17 1.97 9.48
CA ARG A 256 5.35 2.03 10.93
C ARG A 256 4.03 1.64 11.58
N ILE A 257 4.10 0.76 12.58
CA ILE A 257 2.93 0.33 13.34
C ILE A 257 3.24 0.64 14.79
N SER A 258 2.41 1.49 15.40
CA SER A 258 2.27 1.58 16.85
C SER A 258 1.18 0.56 17.23
N PRO A 259 1.55 -0.61 17.75
CA PRO A 259 0.61 -1.69 17.99
C PRO A 259 -0.23 -1.40 19.25
N TYR A 260 -1.36 -2.11 19.35
CA TYR A 260 -2.11 -2.21 20.58
C TYR A 260 -1.24 -2.86 21.63
N LYS A 261 -1.10 -2.21 22.78
CA LYS A 261 -0.57 -2.83 23.98
C LYS A 261 -1.79 -3.24 24.79
N ALA A 262 -1.96 -4.54 25.01
CA ALA A 262 -2.89 -4.99 26.03
C ALA A 262 -2.43 -4.36 27.35
N ASP A 263 -3.36 -3.76 28.10
CA ASP A 263 -3.06 -3.37 29.46
C ASP A 263 -2.55 -4.61 30.19
N THR A 264 -1.32 -4.52 30.70
CA THR A 264 -0.70 -5.54 31.53
C THR A 264 -1.29 -5.39 32.93
N ALA A 265 -2.60 -5.60 33.04
CA ALA A 265 -3.30 -5.73 34.30
C ALA A 265 -3.76 -7.20 34.37
N ASP A 266 -2.86 -8.07 34.83
CA ASP A 266 -3.13 -9.41 35.41
C ASP A 266 -1.84 -10.23 35.67
N THR A 267 -0.73 -9.58 36.02
CA THR A 267 0.42 -10.29 36.66
C THR A 267 0.95 -9.46 37.83
N ALA A 268 0.09 -9.29 38.83
CA ALA A 268 0.48 -8.97 40.20
C ALA A 268 -0.58 -9.59 41.12
N VAL A 269 -0.45 -10.90 41.35
CA VAL A 269 -0.91 -11.57 42.57
C VAL A 269 0.32 -12.18 43.22
#